data_AF-L5NVS1-F1
#
_entry.id   AF-L5NVS1-F1
#
_cell.length_a   1.000
_cell.length_b   1.000
_cell.length_c   1.000
_cell.angle_alpha   90.00
_cell.angle_beta   90.00
_cell.angle_gamma   90.00
#
_symmetry.space_group_name_H-M   'P 1'
#
loop_
_entity.id
_entity.type
_entity.pdbx_description
1 polymer ?
#
loop_
_entity_poly.entity_id
_entity_poly.type
_entity_poly.pdbx_seq_one_letter_code
_entity_poly.pdbx_strand_id
1 'polypeptide(L)' 'VVGPAAGLAVVPVSPYATQTNSWVLQPPVRLSVERDDAPVSLVADDEVIREVSPSESVVVDRDGSVPMLVE' A
#
# COMPACT_ATOMS: atom_id res chain seq x y z
N VAL A 1 -12.29 -11.89 3.11
CA VAL A 1 -11.39 -11.94 4.28
C VAL A 1 -10.02 -12.35 3.78
N VAL A 2 -8.96 -11.62 4.15
CA VAL A 2 -7.57 -11.93 3.79
C VAL A 2 -6.89 -12.51 5.02
N GLY A 3 -6.33 -13.72 4.88
CA GLY A 3 -5.59 -14.37 5.96
C GLY A 3 -4.15 -13.85 6.06
N PRO A 4 -3.46 -14.11 7.19
CA PRO A 4 -2.02 -13.88 7.28
C PRO A 4 -1.28 -14.59 6.14
N ALA A 5 -0.20 -13.98 5.65
CA ALA A 5 0.62 -14.50 4.54
C ALA A 5 -0.09 -14.72 3.19
N ALA A 6 -1.34 -14.27 3.02
CA ALA A 6 -2.05 -14.37 1.75
C ALA A 6 -1.52 -13.39 0.67
N GLY A 7 -0.82 -12.34 1.07
CA GLY A 7 -0.26 -11.30 0.19
C GLY A 7 -0.50 -9.89 0.74
N LEU A 8 -0.33 -8.89 -0.12
CA LEU A 8 -0.63 -7.48 0.16
C LEU A 8 -2.04 -7.13 -0.35
N ALA A 9 -2.92 -6.69 0.56
CA ALA A 9 -4.22 -6.15 0.20
C ALA A 9 -4.08 -4.70 -0.30
N VAL A 10 -4.65 -4.40 -1.46
CA VAL A 10 -4.66 -3.06 -2.05
C VAL A 10 -6.11 -2.61 -2.20
N VAL A 11 -6.46 -1.53 -1.50
CA VAL A 11 -7.83 -1.02 -1.41
C VAL A 11 -7.82 0.49 -1.65
N PRO A 12 -8.48 0.97 -2.71
CA PRO A 12 -8.64 2.41 -2.92
C PRO A 12 -9.49 3.05 -1.80
N VAL A 13 -9.04 4.19 -1.29
CA VAL A 13 -9.78 4.99 -0.29
C VAL A 13 -10.60 6.05 -1.02
N SER A 14 -11.90 6.10 -0.74
CA SER A 14 -12.85 7.06 -1.34
C SER A 14 -12.72 7.19 -2.86
N PRO A 15 -12.76 6.08 -3.63
CA PRO A 15 -12.65 6.12 -5.07
C PRO A 15 -13.83 6.89 -5.67
N TYR A 16 -13.55 7.71 -6.68
CA TYR A 16 -14.62 8.39 -7.42
C TYR A 16 -15.46 7.41 -8.26
N ALA A 17 -14.86 6.32 -8.74
CA ALA A 17 -15.54 5.31 -9.54
C ALA A 17 -16.44 4.42 -8.66
N THR A 18 -17.69 4.22 -9.11
CA THR A 18 -18.67 3.37 -8.42
C THR A 18 -18.32 1.89 -8.48
N GLN A 19 -17.53 1.48 -9.48
CA GLN A 19 -16.93 0.15 -9.55
C GLN A 19 -15.49 0.25 -9.11
N THR A 20 -15.21 -0.22 -7.89
CA THR A 20 -13.86 -0.32 -7.36
C THR A 20 -13.54 -1.75 -7.03
N ASN A 21 -12.40 -2.23 -7.55
CA ASN A 21 -11.88 -3.53 -7.20
C ASN A 21 -10.91 -3.39 -6.02
N SER A 22 -10.95 -4.35 -5.11
CA SER A 22 -9.86 -4.61 -4.17
C SER A 22 -9.01 -5.73 -4.75
N TRP A 23 -7.70 -5.68 -4.51
CA TRP A 23 -6.75 -6.67 -5.02
C TRP A 23 -5.96 -7.29 -3.88
N VAL A 24 -5.57 -8.55 -4.05
CA VAL A 24 -4.53 -9.20 -3.25
C VAL A 24 -3.37 -9.51 -4.19
N LEU A 25 -2.23 -8.86 -3.96
CA LEU A 25 -1.03 -8.96 -4.80
C LEU A 25 0.11 -9.61 -4.01
N GLN A 26 1.05 -10.24 -4.71
CA GLN A 26 2.28 -10.73 -4.09
C GLN A 26 3.34 -9.62 -4.13
N PRO A 27 4.03 -9.32 -3.02
CA PRO A 27 5.15 -8.38 -3.01
C PRO A 27 6.35 -8.90 -3.82
N PRO A 28 7.19 -8.01 -4.39
CA PRO A 28 7.11 -6.55 -4.27
C PRO A 28 6.01 -5.94 -5.15
N VAL A 29 5.29 -4.95 -4.62
CA VAL A 29 4.27 -4.19 -5.34
C VAL A 29 4.75 -2.77 -5.58
N ARG A 30 4.75 -2.34 -6.85
CA ARG A 30 5.02 -0.95 -7.24
C ARG A 30 3.71 -0.17 -7.30
N LEU A 31 3.64 0.93 -6.57
CA LEU A 31 2.51 1.85 -6.54
C LEU A 31 2.96 3.22 -7.05
N SER A 32 2.14 3.84 -7.87
CA SER A 32 2.29 5.23 -8.29
C SER A 32 0.93 5.89 -8.30
N VAL A 33 0.91 7.19 -8.04
CA VAL A 33 -0.31 8.00 -8.12
C VAL A 33 -0.19 8.96 -9.28
N GLU A 34 -1.22 8.98 -10.12
CA GLU A 34 -1.38 9.98 -11.17
C GLU A 34 -2.04 11.22 -10.59
N ARG A 35 -1.31 12.34 -10.64
CA ARG A 35 -1.70 13.67 -10.14
C ARG A 35 -1.04 14.70 -11.06
N ASP A 36 -1.68 15.84 -11.24
CA ASP A 36 -1.13 16.89 -12.09
C ASP A 36 0.13 17.52 -11.47
N ASP A 37 0.02 18.13 -10.28
CA ASP A 37 1.15 18.88 -9.71
C ASP A 37 1.45 18.63 -8.23
N ALA A 38 0.43 18.31 -7.41
CA ALA A 38 0.62 18.30 -5.96
C ALA A 38 1.06 16.93 -5.43
N PRO A 39 2.10 16.88 -4.57
CA PRO A 39 2.57 15.65 -3.95
C PRO A 39 1.52 15.03 -3.03
N VAL A 40 1.75 13.77 -2.68
CA VAL A 40 0.91 13.01 -1.72
C VAL A 40 1.76 12.53 -0.55
N SER A 41 1.15 12.42 0.63
CA SER A 41 1.82 11.83 1.79
C SER A 41 1.82 10.31 1.71
N LEU A 42 2.99 9.69 1.92
CA LEU A 42 3.11 8.28 2.24
C LEU A 42 2.98 8.12 3.76
N VAL A 43 1.93 7.42 4.19
CA VAL A 43 1.63 7.17 5.60
C VAL A 43 1.79 5.68 5.90
N ALA A 44 2.46 5.35 6.99
CA ALA A 44 2.58 3.99 7.53
C ALA A 44 2.33 4.03 9.04
N ASP A 45 1.49 3.15 9.56
CA ASP A 45 1.14 3.07 10.99
C ASP A 45 0.76 4.43 11.61
N ASP A 46 -0.12 5.17 10.91
CA ASP A 46 -0.60 6.51 11.26
C ASP A 46 0.48 7.63 11.27
N GLU A 47 1.70 7.33 10.82
CA GLU A 47 2.80 8.28 10.71
C GLU A 47 3.07 8.69 9.25
N VAL A 48 3.25 9.99 9.02
CA VAL A 48 3.70 10.51 7.72
C VAL A 48 5.20 10.24 7.57
N ILE A 49 5.54 9.28 6.71
CA ILE A 49 6.94 8.90 6.47
C ILE A 49 7.63 9.93 5.56
N ARG A 50 6.96 10.34 4.48
CA ARG A 50 7.46 11.34 3.51
C ARG A 50 6.39 11.81 2.54
N GLU A 51 6.69 12.87 1.81
CA GLU A 51 5.98 13.22 0.57
C GLU A 51 6.48 12.36 -0.61
N VAL A 52 5.58 12.09 -1.55
CA VAL A 52 5.81 11.38 -2.81
C VAL A 52 5.40 12.31 -3.94
N SER A 53 6.32 12.58 -4.85
CA SER A 53 6.05 13.45 -6.01
C SER A 53 5.06 12.77 -6.96
N PRO A 54 4.28 13.53 -7.75
CA PRO A 54 3.46 12.94 -8.81
C PRO A 54 4.28 12.02 -9.72
N SER A 55 3.70 10.89 -10.15
CA SER A 55 4.36 9.84 -10.96
C SER A 55 5.56 9.12 -10.32
N GLU A 56 6.05 9.58 -9.16
CA GLU A 56 7.05 8.86 -8.39
C GLU A 56 6.47 7.53 -7.90
N SER A 57 7.25 6.46 -8.06
CA SER A 57 6.85 5.13 -7.61
C SER A 57 7.34 4.82 -6.21
N VAL A 58 6.47 4.25 -5.39
CA VAL A 58 6.80 3.59 -4.12
C VAL A 58 6.78 2.09 -4.33
N VAL A 59 7.77 1.38 -3.79
CA VAL A 59 7.78 -0.09 -3.78
C VAL A 59 7.48 -0.55 -2.36
N VAL A 60 6.47 -1.39 -2.22
CA VAL A 60 6.12 -2.07 -0.98
C VAL A 60 6.59 -3.51 -1.09
N ASP A 61 7.45 -3.93 -0.17
CA ASP A 61 7.97 -5.29 -0.11
C ASP A 61 7.88 -5.84 1.31
N ARG A 62 7.98 -7.17 1.44
CA ARG A 62 8.15 -7.80 2.74
C ARG A 62 9.60 -7.63 3.16
N ASP A 63 9.80 -7.07 4.35
CA ASP A 63 11.10 -7.07 5.00
C ASP A 63 11.39 -8.46 5.61
N GLY A 64 11.50 -8.56 6.94
CA GLY A 64 11.74 -9.81 7.64
C GLY A 64 10.49 -10.57 8.10
N SER A 65 10.71 -11.55 8.95
CA SER A 65 9.67 -12.21 9.73
C SER A 65 10.10 -12.29 11.19
N VAL A 66 9.18 -12.06 12.11
CA VAL A 66 9.42 -12.22 13.55
C VAL A 66 8.70 -13.50 14.01
N PRO A 67 9.36 -14.40 14.75
CA PRO A 67 8.70 -15.60 15.27
C PRO A 67 7.62 -15.18 16.27
N MET A 68 6.43 -15.76 16.11
CA MET A 68 5.37 -15.61 17.09
C MET A 68 5.66 -16.56 18.27
N LEU A 69 5.76 -15.99 19.47
CA LEU A 69 5.76 -16.81 20.69
C LEU A 69 4.30 -17.16 21.00
N VAL A 70 4.02 -18.46 21.04
CA VAL A 70 2.76 -19.01 21.54
C VAL A 70 3.07 -19.66 22.89
N GLU A 71 2.31 -19.27 23.92
CA GLU A 71 2.35 -19.89 25.25
C GLU A 71 1.72 -21.29 25.25
#